data_AF-A0A382TWR6-F1
#
_entry.id   AF-A0A382TWR6-F1
#
_cell.length_a   1.000
_cell.length_b   1.000
_cell.length_c   1.000
_cell.angle_alpha   90.00
_cell.angle_beta   90.00
_cell.angle_gamma   90.00
#
_symmetry.space_group_name_H-M   'P 1'
#
loop_
_entity.id
_entity.type
_entity.pdbx_description
1 polymer ?
#
loop_
_entity_poly.entity_id
_entity_poly.type
_entity_poly.pdbx_seq_one_letter_code
_entity_poly.pdbx_strand_id
1 'polypeptide(L)' 'MHFARALRRTGLPIGTGRIIDALAAVDIAGLCSRNEFYWALHSLFVSGPEQRLIFDQGFRI' A
#
# COMPACT_ATOMS: atom_id res chain seq x y z
N MET A 1 -7.49 9.44 1.52
CA MET A 1 -8.21 9.25 0.23
C MET A 1 -7.34 9.38 -1.03
N HIS A 2 -6.21 10.10 -1.03
CA HIS A 2 -5.40 10.30 -2.25
C HIS A 2 -4.57 9.07 -2.69
N PHE A 3 -3.98 8.34 -1.74
CA PHE A 3 -3.16 7.15 -2.02
C PHE A 3 -3.94 5.99 -2.69
N ALA A 4 -5.18 5.74 -2.23
CA ALA A 4 -6.06 4.73 -2.81
C ALA A 4 -6.46 5.06 -4.28
N ARG A 5 -6.54 6.34 -4.64
CA ARG A 5 -6.76 6.77 -6.03
C ARG A 5 -5.52 6.58 -6.90
N ALA A 6 -4.32 6.78 -6.35
CA ALA A 6 -3.06 6.56 -7.06
C ALA A 6 -2.86 5.07 -7.41
N LEU A 7 -3.13 4.16 -6.47
CA LEU A 7 -3.07 2.70 -6.66
C LEU A 7 -4.10 2.17 -7.68
N ARG A 8 -5.28 2.79 -7.77
CA ARG A 8 -6.29 2.43 -8.77
C ARG A 8 -5.83 2.69 -10.21
N ARG A 9 -4.87 3.60 -10.40
CA ARG A 9 -4.39 4.03 -11.73
C ARG A 9 -3.27 3.14 -12.27
N THR A 10 -2.73 2.22 -11.47
CA THR A 10 -1.56 1.40 -11.83
C THR A 10 -1.90 -0.03 -12.28
N GLY A 11 -3.18 -0.39 -12.43
CA GLY A 11 -3.60 -1.65 -13.06
C GLY A 11 -3.50 -2.91 -12.18
N LEU A 12 -3.12 -2.78 -10.91
CA LEU A 12 -3.15 -3.89 -9.95
C LEU A 12 -4.61 -4.24 -9.58
N PRO A 13 -5.04 -5.52 -9.66
CA PRO A 13 -6.41 -5.95 -9.37
C PRO A 13 -6.64 -6.00 -7.85
N ILE A 14 -6.62 -4.83 -7.22
CA ILE A 14 -6.86 -4.70 -5.79
C ILE A 14 -8.24 -4.09 -5.65
N GLY A 15 -9.21 -4.96 -5.39
CA GLY A 15 -10.58 -4.54 -5.11
C GLY A 15 -10.58 -3.52 -3.97
N THR A 16 -11.35 -2.44 -4.12
CA THR A 16 -11.39 -1.29 -3.20
C THR A 16 -11.52 -1.69 -1.73
N GLY A 17 -12.19 -2.82 -1.44
CA GLY A 17 -12.30 -3.40 -0.10
C GLY A 17 -10.95 -3.79 0.52
N ARG A 18 -10.04 -4.44 -0.23
CA ARG A 18 -8.71 -4.85 0.28
C ARG A 18 -7.84 -3.67 0.67
N ILE A 19 -8.01 -2.51 0.02
CA ILE A 19 -7.26 -1.30 0.37
C ILE A 19 -7.81 -0.68 1.66
N ILE A 20 -9.14 -0.67 1.82
CA ILE A 20 -9.80 -0.17 3.03
C ILE A 20 -9.47 -1.09 4.22
N ASP A 21 -9.53 -2.40 4.03
CA ASP A 21 -9.17 -3.39 5.05
C ASP A 21 -7.68 -3.29 5.43
N ALA A 22 -6.79 -3.09 4.46
CA ALA A 22 -5.37 -2.89 4.72
C ALA A 22 -5.12 -1.58 5.50
N LEU A 23 -5.81 -0.49 5.15
CA LEU A 23 -5.72 0.78 5.88
C LEU A 23 -6.28 0.67 7.30
N ALA A 24 -7.44 0.02 7.48
CA ALA A 24 -8.07 -0.19 8.78
C ALA A 24 -7.23 -1.12 9.67
N ALA A 25 -6.68 -2.20 9.12
CA ALA A 25 -5.79 -3.11 9.84
C ALA A 25 -4.52 -2.40 10.32
N VAL A 26 -4.01 -1.45 9.53
CA VAL A 26 -2.84 -0.67 9.91
C VAL A 26 -3.16 0.37 10.99
N ASP A 27 -4.32 1.00 10.93
CA ASP A 27 -4.80 1.93 11.96
C ASP A 27 -5.02 1.21 13.30
N ILE A 28 -5.55 -0.02 13.26
CA ILE A 28 -5.75 -0.90 14.42
C ILE A 28 -4.41 -1.47 14.95
N ALA A 29 -3.47 -1.80 14.06
CA ALA A 29 -2.16 -2.34 14.43
C ALA A 29 -1.23 -1.31 15.09
N GLY A 30 -1.58 -0.02 15.03
CA GLY A 30 -0.80 1.05 15.66
C GLY A 30 0.62 1.10 15.13
N LEU A 31 0.80 1.12 13.79
CA LEU A 31 2.14 1.27 13.21
C LEU A 31 2.72 2.63 13.63
N CYS A 32 3.70 2.58 14.54
CA CYS A 32 4.27 3.74 15.23
C CYS A 32 5.17 4.59 14.33
N SER A 33 5.55 4.09 13.14
CA SER A 33 6.42 4.79 12.22
C SER A 33 6.03 4.63 10.76
N ARG A 34 6.33 5.67 9.95
CA ARG A 34 6.20 5.63 8.49
C ARG A 34 6.94 4.44 7.87
N ASN A 35 8.01 3.97 8.51
CA ASN A 35 8.82 2.85 8.05
C ASN A 35 8.11 1.51 8.27
N GLU A 36 7.47 1.31 9.43
CA GLU A 36 6.64 0.12 9.67
C GLU A 36 5.44 0.09 8.73
N PHE A 37 4.81 1.24 8.48
CA PHE A 37 3.73 1.40 7.50
C PHE A 37 4.16 1.05 6.08
N TYR A 38 5.36 1.50 5.69
CA TYR A 38 5.97 1.14 4.41
C TYR A 38 6.14 -0.38 4.28
N TRP A 39 6.75 -1.04 5.27
CA TRP A 39 7.01 -2.47 5.20
C TRP A 39 5.75 -3.33 5.26
N ALA A 40 4.74 -2.91 6.03
CA ALA A 40 3.44 -3.58 6.08
C ALA A 40 2.72 -3.55 4.72
N LEU A 41 2.68 -2.39 4.06
CA LEU A 41 2.08 -2.29 2.73
C LEU A 41 2.96 -2.96 1.66
N HIS A 42 4.29 -2.88 1.78
CA HIS A 42 5.21 -3.54 0.86
C HIS A 42 5.02 -5.06 0.88
N SER A 43 4.81 -5.69 2.04
CA SER A 43 4.58 -7.14 2.12
C SER A 43 3.26 -7.58 1.48
N LEU A 44 2.24 -6.71 1.48
CA LEU A 44 0.93 -6.97 0.91
C LEU A 44 0.88 -6.76 -0.61
N PHE A 45 1.65 -5.81 -1.13
CA PHE A 45 1.54 -5.35 -2.51
C PHE A 45 2.74 -5.68 -3.41
N VAL A 46 3.88 -6.08 -2.84
CA VAL A 46 5.11 -6.37 -3.60
C VAL A 46 5.45 -7.86 -3.47
N SER A 47 5.22 -8.60 -4.56
CA SER A 47 5.59 -10.01 -4.71
C SER A 47 6.79 -10.21 -5.65
N GLY A 48 7.29 -9.15 -6.30
CA GLY A 48 8.41 -9.23 -7.24
C GLY A 48 9.15 -7.91 -7.45
N PRO A 49 10.35 -7.95 -8.06
CA PRO A 49 11.25 -6.80 -8.18
C PRO A 49 10.66 -5.64 -9.01
N GLU A 50 9.87 -5.92 -10.04
CA GLU A 50 9.22 -4.87 -10.84
C GLU A 50 8.13 -4.12 -10.05
N GLN A 51 7.40 -4.84 -9.18
CA GLN A 51 6.36 -4.25 -8.34
C GLN A 51 6.95 -3.34 -7.25
N ARG A 52 8.19 -3.62 -6.82
CA ARG A 52 8.90 -2.81 -5.83
C ARG A 52 9.12 -1.38 -6.30
N LEU A 53 9.59 -1.21 -7.54
CA LEU A 53 9.82 0.12 -8.13
C LEU A 53 8.53 0.94 -8.21
N ILE A 54 7.42 0.31 -8.62
CA ILE A 54 6.11 0.96 -8.74
C ILE A 54 5.56 1.32 -7.36
N PHE A 55 5.70 0.42 -6.39
CA PHE A 55 5.28 0.65 -5.01
C PHE A 55 6.06 1.81 -4.36
N ASP A 56 7.39 1.84 -4.54
CA ASP A 56 8.26 2.88 -3.99
C ASP A 56 7.91 4.27 -4.54
N GLN A 57 7.61 4.35 -5.83
CA GLN A 57 7.12 5.59 -6.45
C GLN A 57 5.78 6.02 -5.86
N GLY A 58 4.82 5.10 -5.72
CA GLY A 58 3.50 5.39 -5.20
C GLY A 58 3.52 5.84 -3.73
N PHE A 59 4.40 5.27 -2.90
CA PHE A 59 4.52 5.58 -1.48
C PHE A 59 5.15 6.96 -1.19
N ARG A 60 5.82 7.55 -2.18
CA ARG A 60 6.55 8.83 -2.04
C ARG A 60 5.68 10.06 -2.36
N ILE A 61 4.47 9.88 -2.89
CA ILE A 61 3.49 10.93 -3.23
C ILE A 61 2.62 11.26 -2.02
#